data_AF-A0AAV0F7M6-F1
#
_entry.id   AF-A0AAV0F7M6-F1
#
_cell.length_a   1.000
_cell.length_b   1.000
_cell.length_c   1.000
_cell.angle_alpha   90.00
_cell.angle_beta   90.00
_cell.angle_gamma   90.00
#
_symmetry.space_group_name_H-M   'P 1'
#
loop_
_entity.id
_entity.type
_entity.pdbx_description
1 polymer ?
#
loop_
_entity_poly.entity_id
_entity_poly.type
_entity_poly.pdbx_seq_one_letter_code
_entity_poly.pdbx_strand_id
1 'polypeptide(L)'
;MTLLLGPPGSGKTTLLLALAGKLDKDLKVGGRVTYNGHGLEEFVPQRTAAYIGQHDVHIGEMTVRETLEFSARCQGVGSRYEMLVELSR
;
A
#
# COMPACT_ATOMS: atom_id res chain seq x y z
N MET A 1 -12.35 -9.97 -6.23
CA MET A 1 -12.85 -8.85 -5.41
C MET A 1 -13.43 -9.44 -4.14
N THR A 2 -13.10 -8.89 -2.97
CA THR A 2 -13.52 -9.42 -1.66
C THR A 2 -14.12 -8.29 -0.84
N LEU A 3 -15.27 -8.54 -0.22
CA LEU A 3 -15.96 -7.59 0.65
C LEU A 3 -15.87 -8.06 2.11
N LEU A 4 -15.41 -7.20 3.01
CA LEU A 4 -15.31 -7.46 4.45
C LEU A 4 -16.32 -6.59 5.20
N LEU A 5 -17.33 -7.21 5.81
CA LEU A 5 -18.36 -6.53 6.60
C LEU A 5 -18.29 -6.93 8.08
N GLY A 6 -18.70 -6.02 8.95
CA GLY A 6 -18.74 -6.25 10.40
C GLY A 6 -19.09 -4.96 11.16
N PRO A 7 -19.62 -5.07 12.39
CA PRO A 7 -20.02 -3.91 13.19
C PRO A 7 -18.82 -3.02 13.57
N PRO A 8 -19.03 -1.79 14.03
CA PRO A 8 -17.97 -0.96 14.60
C PRO A 8 -17.16 -1.73 15.67
N GLY A 9 -15.83 -1.59 15.66
CA GLY A 9 -14.95 -2.29 16.60
C GLY A 9 -14.63 -3.76 16.25
N SER A 10 -15.21 -4.34 15.19
CA SER A 10 -14.98 -5.74 14.82
C SER A 10 -13.60 -6.06 14.22
N GLY A 11 -12.64 -5.13 14.26
CA GLY A 11 -11.27 -5.36 13.78
C GLY A 11 -11.05 -5.32 12.26
N LYS A 12 -12.00 -4.84 11.46
CA LYS A 12 -11.86 -4.77 9.97
C LYS A 12 -10.62 -3.98 9.55
N THR A 13 -10.47 -2.77 10.07
CA THR A 13 -9.33 -1.90 9.79
C THR A 13 -8.03 -2.56 10.22
N THR A 14 -8.02 -3.16 11.41
CA THR A 14 -6.87 -3.91 11.95
C THR A 14 -6.46 -5.06 11.03
N LEU A 15 -7.42 -5.83 10.52
CA LEU A 15 -7.17 -6.91 9.58
C LEU A 15 -6.60 -6.40 8.25
N LEU A 16 -7.16 -5.32 7.67
CA LEU A 16 -6.65 -4.74 6.43
C LEU A 16 -5.22 -4.19 6.60
N LEU A 17 -4.92 -3.59 7.75
CA LEU A 17 -3.55 -3.15 8.09
C LEU A 17 -2.59 -4.33 8.22
N ALA A 18 -3.03 -5.44 8.84
CA ALA A 18 -2.25 -6.67 8.94
C ALA A 18 -1.90 -7.25 7.57
N LEU A 19 -2.88 -7.33 6.66
CA LEU A 19 -2.64 -7.78 5.29
C LEU A 19 -1.66 -6.86 4.55
N ALA A 20 -1.78 -5.55 4.69
CA ALA A 20 -0.86 -4.60 4.07
C ALA A 20 0.53 -4.51 4.75
N GLY A 21 0.80 -5.31 5.78
CA GLY A 21 2.05 -5.23 6.56
C GLY A 21 2.24 -3.90 7.29
N LYS A 22 1.14 -3.21 7.62
CA LYS A 22 1.12 -1.92 8.34
C LYS A 22 0.52 -2.03 9.74
N LEU A 23 0.36 -3.24 10.26
CA LEU A 23 -0.09 -3.45 11.64
C LEU A 23 0.98 -2.97 12.62
N ASP A 24 0.54 -2.43 13.75
CA ASP A 24 1.41 -2.05 14.86
C ASP A 24 2.23 -3.26 15.34
N LYS A 25 3.54 -3.05 15.53
CA LYS A 25 4.50 -4.09 15.90
C LYS A 25 4.37 -4.50 17.37
N ASP A 26 3.76 -3.66 18.21
CA ASP A 26 3.58 -3.95 19.63
C ASP A 26 2.38 -4.87 19.90
N LEU A 27 1.57 -5.16 18.88
CA LEU A 27 0.43 -6.07 18.98
C LEU A 27 0.88 -7.53 18.95
N LYS A 28 0.24 -8.35 19.79
CA LYS A 28 0.36 -9.81 19.72
C LYS A 28 -0.36 -10.32 18.48
N VAL A 29 0.38 -10.91 17.55
CA VAL A 29 -0.16 -11.52 16.32
C VAL A 29 -0.13 -13.03 16.45
N GLY A 30 -1.24 -13.68 16.10
CA GLY A 30 -1.35 -15.13 15.95
C GLY A 30 -1.76 -15.50 14.53
N GLY A 31 -1.49 -16.75 14.12
CA GLY A 31 -1.73 -17.22 12.76
C GLY A 31 -0.64 -16.77 11.78
N ARG A 32 -0.89 -16.98 10.48
CA ARG A 32 0.05 -16.64 9.39
C ARG A 32 -0.69 -16.05 8.21
N VAL A 33 -0.08 -15.05 7.58
CA VAL A 33 -0.51 -14.47 6.30
C VAL A 33 0.53 -14.85 5.24
N THR A 34 0.07 -15.30 4.08
CA THR A 34 0.96 -15.61 2.96
C THR A 34 0.48 -14.94 1.68
N TYR A 35 1.42 -14.45 0.87
CA TYR A 35 1.19 -13.91 -0.46
C TYR A 35 1.76 -14.88 -1.48
N ASN A 36 0.91 -15.51 -2.28
CA ASN A 36 1.31 -16.52 -3.27
C ASN A 36 2.19 -17.64 -2.67
N GLY A 37 1.89 -18.06 -1.44
CA GLY A 37 2.65 -19.10 -0.73
C GLY A 37 3.85 -18.58 0.08
N HIS A 38 4.25 -17.31 -0.08
CA HIS A 38 5.36 -16.70 0.66
C HIS A 38 4.87 -15.99 1.92
N GLY A 39 5.57 -16.20 3.04
CA GLY A 39 5.38 -15.46 4.29
C GLY A 39 5.71 -13.97 4.14
N LEU A 40 5.14 -13.15 5.02
CA LEU A 40 5.36 -11.69 5.00
C LEU A 40 6.83 -11.30 5.27
N GLU A 41 7.58 -12.19 5.90
CA GLU A 41 9.01 -12.09 6.19
C GLU A 41 9.91 -12.35 4.97
N GLU A 42 9.38 -12.97 3.91
CA GLU A 42 10.15 -13.33 2.71
C GLU A 42 10.26 -12.18 1.69
N PHE A 43 9.52 -11.09 1.90
CA PHE A 43 9.49 -9.93 1.01
C PHE A 43 9.19 -8.64 1.78
N VAL A 44 8.96 -7.54 1.07
CA VAL A 44 8.54 -6.26 1.66
C VAL A 44 7.06 -6.03 1.36
N PRO A 45 6.13 -6.36 2.28
CA PRO A 45 4.69 -6.30 2.01
C PRO A 45 4.20 -4.94 1.54
N GLN A 46 4.80 -3.87 2.05
CA GLN A 46 4.42 -2.49 1.73
C GLN A 46 4.75 -2.10 0.28
N ARG A 47 5.58 -2.89 -0.43
CA ARG A 47 5.85 -2.74 -1.87
C ARG A 47 4.92 -3.58 -2.75
N THR A 48 4.20 -4.52 -2.16
CA THR A 48 3.33 -5.48 -2.88
C THR A 48 1.85 -5.20 -2.63
N ALA A 49 1.51 -4.72 -1.43
CA ALA A 49 0.16 -4.41 -1.01
C ALA A 49 0.08 -2.94 -0.54
N ALA A 50 -0.93 -2.22 -1.06
CA ALA A 50 -1.22 -0.86 -0.67
C ALA A 50 -2.49 -0.82 0.20
N TYR A 51 -2.41 -0.13 1.33
CA TYR A 51 -3.56 0.20 2.17
C TYR A 51 -4.00 1.64 1.88
N ILE A 52 -5.26 1.81 1.48
CA ILE A 52 -5.92 3.10 1.32
C ILE A 52 -6.79 3.33 2.56
N GLY A 53 -6.49 4.42 3.28
CA GLY A 53 -7.17 4.75 4.53
C GLY A 53 -8.57 5.33 4.31
N GLN A 54 -9.25 5.65 5.41
CA GLN A 54 -10.55 6.32 5.38
C GLN A 54 -10.46 7.79 4.98
N HIS A 55 -9.30 8.41 5.22
CA HIS A 55 -9.04 9.80 4.92
C HIS A 55 -8.06 9.88 3.76
N ASP A 56 -8.41 10.70 2.80
CA ASP A 56 -7.51 11.07 1.71
C ASP A 56 -6.49 12.08 2.22
N VAL A 57 -5.23 11.88 1.87
CA VAL A 57 -4.12 12.76 2.24
C VAL A 57 -3.57 13.39 0.97
N HIS A 58 -3.95 14.64 0.74
CA HIS A 58 -3.54 15.42 -0.43
C HIS A 58 -3.07 16.82 -0.02
N ILE A 59 -2.18 17.39 -0.84
CA ILE A 59 -1.76 18.79 -0.74
C ILE A 59 -2.79 19.61 -1.52
N GLY A 60 -3.55 20.46 -0.83
CA GLY A 60 -4.70 21.16 -1.41
C GLY A 60 -4.34 22.18 -2.51
N GLU A 61 -3.09 22.62 -2.51
CA GLU A 61 -2.53 23.57 -3.47
C GLU A 61 -2.12 22.91 -4.80
N MET A 62 -2.06 21.57 -4.86
CA MET A 62 -1.62 20.83 -6.05
C MET A 62 -2.81 20.43 -6.93
N THR A 63 -2.62 20.51 -8.24
CA THR A 63 -3.52 19.88 -9.20
C THR A 63 -3.44 18.35 -9.13
N VAL A 64 -4.41 17.66 -9.72
CA VAL A 64 -4.42 16.20 -9.81
C VAL A 64 -3.17 15.67 -10.54
N ARG A 65 -2.76 16.33 -11.64
CA ARG A 65 -1.57 15.96 -12.40
C ARG A 65 -0.31 16.04 -11.52
N GLU A 66 -0.13 17.17 -10.85
CA GLU A 66 1.04 17.39 -9.99
C GLU A 66 1.06 16.38 -8.83
N THR A 67 -0.10 16.07 -8.25
CA THR A 67 -0.22 15.09 -7.16
C THR A 67 0.23 13.69 -7.59
N LEU A 68 -0.17 13.27 -8.80
CA LEU A 68 0.25 11.98 -9.36
C LEU A 68 1.73 11.97 -9.74
N GLU A 69 2.24 13.04 -10.34
CA GLU A 69 3.66 13.17 -10.68
C GLU A 69 4.55 13.15 -9.42
N PHE A 70 4.16 13.86 -8.37
CA PHE A 70 4.83 13.84 -7.07
C PHE A 70 4.82 12.43 -6.47
N SER A 71 3.66 11.77 -6.45
CA SER A 71 3.53 10.40 -5.94
C SER A 71 4.42 9.43 -6.72
N ALA A 72 4.48 9.53 -8.05
CA ALA A 72 5.33 8.69 -8.89
C ALA A 72 6.83 8.89 -8.60
N ARG A 73 7.26 10.14 -8.35
CA ARG A 73 8.64 10.45 -7.95
C ARG A 73 8.97 9.86 -6.58
N CYS A 74 8.10 10.01 -5.58
CA CYS A 74 8.30 9.45 -4.24
C CYS A 74 8.34 7.92 -4.22
N GLN A 75 7.56 7.26 -5.07
CA GLN A 75 7.55 5.80 -5.20
C GLN A 75 8.75 5.25 -6.02
N GLY A 76 9.65 6.13 -6.49
CA GLY A 76 10.84 5.73 -7.25
C GLY A 76 10.53 5.26 -8.68
N VAL A 77 9.35 5.60 -9.22
CA VAL A 77 8.96 5.24 -10.59
C VAL A 77 9.64 6.16 -11.61
N GLY A 78 10.08 7.36 -11.20
CA GLY A 78 10.67 8.37 -12.09
C GLY A 78 11.82 7.86 -12.95
N SER A 79 12.81 7.17 -12.35
CA SER A 79 13.98 6.67 -13.10
C SER A 79 13.64 5.54 -14.06
N ARG A 80 12.71 4.64 -13.70
CA ARG A 80 12.23 3.58 -14.59
C ARG A 80 11.38 4.12 -15.73
N TYR A 81 10.58 5.14 -15.47
CA TYR A 81 9.76 5.77 -16.50
C TYR A 81 10.62 6.51 -17.53
N GLU A 82 11.62 7.29 -17.09
CA GLU A 82 12.59 7.93 -17.98
C GLU A 82 13.35 6.91 -18.83
N MET A 83 13.82 5.83 -18.22
CA MET A 83 14.47 4.72 -18.93
C MET A 83 13.53 4.06 -19.97
N LEU A 84 12.27 3.81 -19.62
CA LEU A 84 11.30 3.22 -20.56
C LEU A 84 10.96 4.18 -21.71
N VAL A 85 10.87 5.48 -21.44
CA VAL A 85 10.66 6.50 -22.48
C VAL A 85 11.88 6.58 -23.41
N GLU A 86 13.10 6.52 -22.86
CA GLU A 86 14.35 6.51 -23.64
C GLU A 86 14.47 5.27 -24.53
N LEU A 87 14.12 4.08 -24.01
CA LEU A 87 14.10 2.82 -24.78
C LEU A 87 12.99 2.77 -25.85
N SER A 88 11.97 3.62 -25.74
CA SER A 88 10.87 3.70 -26.69
C SER A 88 11.09 4.72 -27.83
N ARG A 89 12.19 5.48 -27.77
CA ARG A 89 12.66 6.34 -28.86
C ARG A 89 13.58 5.57 -29.80
#